data_AF-A0A948RJT3-F1
#
_entry.id   AF-A0A948RJT3-F1
#
_cell.length_a   1.000
_cell.length_b   1.000
_cell.length_c   1.000
_cell.angle_alpha   90.00
_cell.angle_beta   90.00
_cell.angle_gamma   90.00
#
_symmetry.space_group_name_H-M   'P 1'
#
loop_
_entity.id
_entity.type
_entity.pdbx_description
1 polymer ?
#
loop_
_entity_poly.entity_id
_entity_poly.type
_entity_poly.pdbx_seq_one_letter_code
_entity_poly.pdbx_strand_id
1 'polypeptide(L)'
;MLAKLSERNTRTRERVIRELSETLPADVDSLLEQFDTCGACQTCMDNCPICAIHYPRRDGSGRFAKDEIANWLASCAGCGMCEQACPQHMPLGAIFTHVKQKLVETLAAL
;
A
#
# COMPACT_ATOMS: atom_id res chain seq x y z
N MET A 1 -18.49 -0.69 -25.00
CA MET A 1 -18.01 -1.97 -24.41
C MET A 1 -16.96 -1.73 -23.33
N LEU A 2 -15.91 -0.95 -23.59
CA LEU A 2 -14.82 -0.67 -22.64
C LEU A 2 -15.27 0.02 -21.33
N ALA A 3 -16.17 1.00 -21.41
CA ALA A 3 -16.69 1.68 -20.22
C ALA A 3 -17.35 0.72 -19.21
N LYS A 4 -18.18 -0.21 -19.70
CA LYS A 4 -18.82 -1.25 -18.86
C LYS A 4 -17.81 -2.22 -18.25
N LEU A 5 -16.68 -2.47 -18.91
CA LEU A 5 -15.62 -3.29 -18.34
C LEU A 5 -14.88 -2.54 -17.23
N SER A 6 -14.49 -1.29 -17.48
CA SER A 6 -13.86 -0.43 -16.49
C SER A 6 -14.72 -0.28 -15.24
N GLU A 7 -16.01 -0.01 -15.41
CA GLU A 7 -16.96 0.12 -14.30
C GLU A 7 -17.08 -1.18 -13.49
N ARG A 8 -17.17 -2.34 -14.15
CA ARG A 8 -17.21 -3.63 -13.45
C ARG A 8 -15.93 -3.89 -12.65
N ASN A 9 -14.77 -3.55 -13.20
CA ASN A 9 -13.49 -3.72 -12.52
C ASN A 9 -13.41 -2.83 -11.27
N THR A 10 -13.80 -1.56 -11.39
CA THR A 10 -13.87 -0.63 -10.25
C THR A 10 -14.80 -1.15 -9.16
N ARG A 11 -16.03 -1.52 -9.51
CA ARG A 11 -17.02 -2.06 -8.55
C ARG A 11 -16.51 -3.33 -7.85
N THR A 12 -15.85 -4.21 -8.60
CA THR A 12 -15.31 -5.46 -8.04
C THR A 12 -14.19 -5.16 -7.05
N ARG A 13 -13.25 -4.28 -7.40
CA ARG A 13 -12.17 -3.85 -6.51
C ARG A 13 -12.72 -3.21 -5.24
N GLU A 14 -13.67 -2.29 -5.36
CA GLU A 14 -14.29 -1.63 -4.20
C GLU A 14 -14.99 -2.62 -3.28
N ARG A 15 -15.71 -3.60 -3.86
CA ARG A 15 -16.35 -4.66 -3.09
C ARG A 15 -15.33 -5.49 -2.30
N VAL A 16 -14.27 -5.95 -2.97
CA VAL A 16 -13.21 -6.76 -2.34
C VAL A 16 -12.51 -5.98 -1.23
N ILE A 17 -12.13 -4.72 -1.48
CA ILE A 17 -11.47 -3.88 -0.47
C ILE A 17 -12.38 -3.68 0.75
N ARG A 18 -13.68 -3.46 0.53
CA ARG A 18 -14.65 -3.33 1.62
C ARG A 18 -14.76 -4.63 2.43
N GLU A 19 -14.89 -5.77 1.77
CA GLU A 19 -14.97 -7.09 2.43
C GLU A 19 -13.70 -7.42 3.23
N LEU A 20 -12.53 -6.98 2.75
CA LEU A 20 -11.24 -7.22 3.42
C LEU A 20 -10.88 -6.16 4.47
N SER A 21 -11.64 -5.07 4.59
CA SER A 21 -11.26 -3.91 5.42
C SER A 21 -11.07 -4.24 6.90
N GLU A 22 -11.70 -5.29 7.43
CA GLU A 22 -11.51 -5.76 8.81
C GLU A 22 -10.13 -6.44 9.03
N THR A 23 -9.51 -6.92 7.95
CA THR A 23 -8.21 -7.62 7.98
C THR A 23 -7.05 -6.80 7.45
N LEU A 24 -7.34 -5.70 6.74
CA LEU A 24 -6.32 -4.80 6.20
C LEU A 24 -5.96 -3.73 7.25
N PRO A 25 -4.72 -3.21 7.24
CA PRO A 25 -4.35 -2.10 8.11
C PRO A 25 -5.25 -0.88 7.87
N ALA A 26 -5.81 -0.31 8.94
CA ALA A 26 -6.80 0.76 8.84
C ALA A 26 -6.22 2.08 8.33
N ASP A 27 -4.94 2.32 8.59
CA ASP A 27 -4.24 3.57 8.31
C ASP A 27 -2.72 3.36 8.20
N VAL A 28 -1.98 4.47 8.08
CA VAL A 28 -0.52 4.45 7.98
C VAL A 28 0.13 3.93 9.26
N ASP A 29 -0.44 4.23 10.44
CA ASP A 29 0.13 3.76 11.71
C ASP A 29 0.02 2.24 11.84
N SER A 30 -1.15 1.69 11.52
CA SER A 30 -1.39 0.24 11.48
C SER A 30 -0.48 -0.47 10.47
N LEU A 31 -0.17 0.19 9.35
CA LEU A 31 0.77 -0.34 8.36
C LEU A 31 2.22 -0.35 8.87
N LEU A 32 2.63 0.66 9.64
CA LEU A 32 3.96 0.70 10.27
C LEU A 32 4.12 -0.45 11.27
N GLU A 33 3.11 -0.73 12.09
CA GLU A 33 3.09 -1.89 12.99
C GLU A 33 3.23 -3.21 12.21
N GLN A 34 2.56 -3.32 11.06
CA GLN A 34 2.75 -4.46 10.18
C GLN A 34 4.19 -4.53 9.62
N PHE A 35 4.82 -3.41 9.28
CA PHE A 35 6.21 -3.38 8.83
C PHE A 35 7.25 -3.71 9.90
N ASP A 36 6.92 -3.55 11.18
CA ASP A 36 7.77 -3.96 12.30
C ASP A 36 7.86 -5.49 12.42
N THR A 37 6.78 -6.18 12.08
CA THR A 37 6.71 -7.65 12.06
C THR A 37 7.05 -8.23 10.68
N CYS A 38 7.10 -7.39 9.65
CA CYS A 38 7.55 -7.74 8.30
C CYS A 38 9.08 -7.79 8.27
N GLY A 39 9.65 -8.92 7.84
CA GLY A 39 11.11 -9.11 7.77
C GLY A 39 11.85 -8.05 6.94
N ALA A 40 13.17 -7.99 7.10
CA ALA A 40 14.01 -6.93 6.54
C ALA A 40 14.30 -7.02 5.03
N CYS A 41 13.58 -7.86 4.27
CA CYS A 41 13.91 -8.12 2.85
C CYS A 41 13.68 -6.94 1.92
N GLN A 42 12.70 -6.08 2.22
CA GLN A 42 12.30 -4.89 1.45
C GLN A 42 12.05 -5.11 -0.07
N THR A 43 11.88 -6.36 -0.51
CA THR A 43 11.72 -6.71 -1.93
C THR A 43 10.49 -6.03 -2.57
N CYS A 44 9.47 -5.73 -1.77
CA CYS A 44 8.30 -4.98 -2.22
C CYS A 44 8.62 -3.52 -2.61
N MET A 45 9.57 -2.88 -1.91
CA MET A 45 10.04 -1.53 -2.19
C MET A 45 11.08 -1.52 -3.31
N ASP A 46 11.96 -2.52 -3.36
CA ASP A 46 12.99 -2.64 -4.42
C ASP A 46 12.37 -2.82 -5.82
N ASN A 47 11.22 -3.49 -5.90
CA ASN A 47 10.46 -3.65 -7.15
C ASN A 47 9.38 -2.58 -7.36
N CYS A 48 9.31 -1.57 -6.50
CA CYS A 48 8.34 -0.49 -6.65
C CYS A 48 8.91 0.57 -7.61
N PRO A 49 8.26 0.86 -8.75
CA PRO A 49 8.76 1.90 -9.67
C PRO A 49 8.74 3.31 -9.08
N ILE A 50 7.93 3.55 -8.04
CA ILE A 50 7.89 4.83 -7.32
C ILE A 50 9.13 5.02 -6.44
N CYS A 51 9.69 3.92 -5.91
CA CYS A 51 10.89 3.96 -5.08
C CYS A 51 12.15 4.38 -5.85
N ALA A 52 12.12 4.43 -7.19
CA ALA A 52 13.21 4.96 -8.00
C ALA A 52 13.43 6.48 -7.78
N ILE A 53 12.39 7.20 -7.35
CA ILE A 53 12.47 8.64 -7.06
C ILE A 53 12.66 8.85 -5.56
N HIS A 54 11.85 8.17 -4.74
CA HIS A 54 11.90 8.31 -3.29
C HIS A 54 11.70 6.96 -2.62
N TYR A 55 12.78 6.43 -2.04
CA TYR A 55 12.79 5.14 -1.36
C TYR A 55 12.64 5.36 0.15
N PRO A 56 11.56 4.89 0.80
CA PRO A 56 11.41 4.99 2.26
C PRO A 56 12.54 4.25 2.98
N ARG A 57 13.33 4.95 3.79
CA ARG A 57 14.47 4.35 4.49
C ARG A 57 14.06 3.94 5.92
N ARG A 58 14.55 2.79 6.37
CA ARG A 58 14.50 2.43 7.80
C ARG A 58 15.60 3.21 8.53
N ASP A 59 15.29 3.64 9.75
CA ASP A 59 16.25 4.32 10.63
C ASP A 59 17.20 3.30 11.33
N GLY A 60 18.02 3.79 12.26
CA GLY A 60 18.94 2.95 13.04
C GLY A 60 18.26 1.92 13.94
N SER A 61 16.96 2.04 14.20
CA SER A 61 16.15 1.05 14.92
C SER A 61 15.51 0.02 14.00
N GLY A 62 15.69 0.18 12.68
CA GLY A 62 15.06 -0.67 11.67
C GLY A 62 13.60 -0.30 11.44
N ARG A 63 13.11 0.87 11.86
CA ARG A 63 11.71 1.30 11.67
C ARG A 63 11.59 2.32 10.55
N PHE A 64 10.46 2.33 9.86
CA PHE A 64 10.16 3.39 8.89
C PHE A 64 9.56 4.61 9.58
N ALA A 65 9.88 5.80 9.09
CA ALA A 65 9.22 7.02 9.51
C ALA A 65 7.83 7.15 8.85
N LYS A 66 6.88 7.76 9.56
CA LYS A 66 5.48 7.86 9.11
C LYS A 66 5.33 8.73 7.86
N ASP A 67 6.00 9.86 7.83
CA ASP A 67 6.02 10.78 6.71
C ASP A 67 6.64 10.15 5.45
N GLU A 68 7.73 9.41 5.60
CA GLU A 68 8.36 8.65 4.51
C GLU A 68 7.36 7.66 3.86
N ILE A 69 6.66 6.88 4.68
CA ILE A 69 5.67 5.90 4.20
C ILE A 69 4.43 6.59 3.62
N ALA A 70 3.93 7.64 4.26
CA ALA A 70 2.79 8.40 3.77
C ALA A 70 3.07 9.02 2.39
N ASN A 71 4.25 9.61 2.21
CA ASN A 71 4.67 10.19 0.93
C ASN A 71 4.77 9.12 -0.18
N TRP A 72 5.40 7.99 0.13
CA TRP A 72 5.48 6.85 -0.81
C TRP A 72 4.10 6.30 -1.18
N LEU A 73 3.20 6.12 -0.20
CA LEU A 73 1.84 5.64 -0.43
C LEU A 73 0.99 6.62 -1.23
N ALA A 74 1.12 7.92 -0.99
CA ALA A 74 0.40 8.95 -1.76
C ALA A 74 0.72 8.84 -3.26
N SER A 75 1.98 8.52 -3.59
CA SER A 75 2.44 8.29 -4.97
C SER A 75 2.20 6.86 -5.50
N CYS A 76 1.67 5.93 -4.71
CA CYS A 76 1.44 4.55 -5.14
C CYS A 76 0.50 4.48 -6.36
N ALA A 77 0.97 3.82 -7.43
CA ALA A 77 0.21 3.69 -8.68
C ALA A 77 -0.77 2.51 -8.70
N GLY A 78 -0.71 1.61 -7.71
CA GLY A 78 -1.52 0.38 -7.70
C GLY A 78 -1.09 -0.64 -8.76
N CYS A 79 0.20 -0.68 -9.14
CA CYS A 79 0.72 -1.55 -10.20
C CYS A 79 0.84 -3.04 -9.81
N GLY A 80 0.86 -3.36 -8.51
CA GLY A 80 0.90 -4.74 -8.02
C GLY A 80 2.29 -5.42 -8.03
N MET A 81 3.36 -4.72 -8.41
CA MET A 81 4.71 -5.31 -8.42
C MET A 81 5.20 -5.74 -7.03
N CYS A 82 4.79 -5.03 -5.98
CA CYS A 82 5.13 -5.38 -4.60
C CYS A 82 4.59 -6.76 -4.20
N GLU A 83 3.35 -7.07 -4.58
CA GLU A 83 2.68 -8.33 -4.27
C GLU A 83 3.33 -9.49 -5.02
N GLN A 84 3.62 -9.30 -6.31
CA GLN A 84 4.32 -10.30 -7.12
C GLN A 84 5.73 -10.61 -6.60
N ALA A 85 6.40 -9.60 -6.04
CA ALA A 85 7.74 -9.72 -5.51
C ALA A 85 7.80 -10.28 -4.08
N CYS A 86 6.68 -10.31 -3.36
CA CYS A 86 6.69 -10.65 -1.94
C CYS A 86 7.00 -12.14 -1.74
N PRO A 87 8.11 -12.52 -1.07
CA PRO A 87 8.46 -13.92 -0.84
C PRO A 87 7.52 -14.62 0.16
N GLN A 88 6.65 -13.86 0.84
CA GLN A 88 5.65 -14.38 1.77
C GLN A 88 4.23 -14.37 1.17
N HIS A 89 4.09 -14.03 -0.11
CA HIS A 89 2.81 -14.01 -0.83
C HIS A 89 1.72 -13.16 -0.15
N MET A 90 2.14 -12.05 0.48
CA MET A 90 1.23 -11.11 1.12
C MET A 90 0.44 -10.31 0.07
N PRO A 91 -0.84 -9.97 0.31
CA PRO A 91 -1.67 -9.19 -0.61
C PRO A 91 -1.32 -7.69 -0.58
N LEU A 92 -0.06 -7.37 -0.84
CA LEU A 92 0.50 -6.01 -0.69
C LEU A 92 -0.18 -5.00 -1.62
N GLY A 93 -0.67 -5.42 -2.79
CA GLY A 93 -1.39 -4.54 -3.70
C GLY A 93 -2.71 -4.06 -3.08
N ALA A 94 -3.45 -4.97 -2.43
CA ALA A 94 -4.67 -4.63 -1.70
C ALA A 94 -4.36 -3.76 -0.47
N ILE A 95 -3.36 -4.15 0.33
CA ILE A 95 -2.95 -3.41 1.54
C ILE A 95 -2.56 -1.97 1.21
N PHE A 96 -1.60 -1.76 0.30
CA PHE A 96 -1.10 -0.41 0.01
C PHE A 96 -2.15 0.47 -0.68
N THR A 97 -2.99 -0.11 -1.54
CA THR A 97 -4.07 0.64 -2.17
C THR A 97 -5.14 1.06 -1.17
N HIS A 98 -5.48 0.18 -0.22
CA HIS A 98 -6.42 0.48 0.86
C HIS A 98 -5.91 1.62 1.75
N VAL A 99 -4.67 1.50 2.26
CA VAL A 99 -4.08 2.51 3.14
C VAL A 99 -3.91 3.85 2.40
N LYS A 100 -3.55 3.83 1.11
CA LYS A 100 -3.54 5.04 0.27
C LYS A 100 -4.91 5.73 0.24
N GLN A 101 -5.99 4.97 0.02
CA GLN A 101 -7.34 5.54 -0.01
C GLN A 101 -7.69 6.22 1.32
N LYS A 102 -7.40 5.54 2.43
CA LYS A 102 -7.60 6.08 3.79
C LYS A 102 -6.78 7.35 4.06
N LEU A 103 -5.53 7.38 3.60
CA LEU A 103 -4.66 8.54 3.69
C LEU A 103 -5.23 9.74 2.90
N VAL A 104 -5.64 9.53 1.64
CA VAL A 104 -6.20 10.59 0.80
C VAL A 104 -7.54 11.10 1.35
N GLU A 105 -8.41 10.21 1.84
CA GLU A 105 -9.66 10.58 2.51
C GLU A 105 -9.40 11.48 3.73
N THR A 106 -8.39 11.13 4.55
CA THR A 106 -8.02 11.90 5.74
C THR A 106 -7.46 13.27 5.37
N LEU A 107 -6.60 13.35 4.34
CA LEU A 107 -6.02 14.61 3.87
C LEU A 107 -7.07 15.53 3.24
N ALA A 108 -8.07 14.98 2.56
CA ALA A 108 -9.16 15.76 1.95
C ALA A 108 -10.18 16.30 2.98
N ALA A 109 -10.14 15.81 4.22
CA ALA A 109 -11.01 16.25 5.31
C ALA A 109 -10.42 17.39 6.16
N LEU A 110 -9.19 17.82 5.86
CA LEU A 110 -8.48 18.95 6.47
C LEU A 110 -8.70 20.24 5.66
#